data_AF-A0A0J7K0M5-F1
#
_entry.id   AF-A0A0J7K0M5-F1
#
_cell.length_a   1.000
_cell.length_b   1.000
_cell.length_c   1.000
_cell.angle_alpha   90.00
_cell.angle_beta   90.00
_cell.angle_gamma   90.00
#
_symmetry.space_group_name_H-M   'P 1'
#
loop_
_entity.id
_entity.type
_entity.pdbx_description
1 polymer ?
#
loop_
_entity_poly.entity_id
_entity_poly.type
_entity_poly.pdbx_seq_one_letter_code
_entity_poly.pdbx_strand_id
1 'polypeptide(L)'
;MPNVGGPKQKRRALLSSVVTSVLTYGIAIWVDALTLQKSQRKVAPVYRLSALRITSAFRTVSEDAVCVIAGVLPIGVLAEERRSLYRRRGSTSMSAEELKTEERQSSLKRWQQSWDASIKGRWTYRLISKVDRWFNRNHSAVNYYLTQMLSGHGCFRAYLYKFKYEDSPECLTCSGVKEDAEHAFFACPRFDTQRW
;
A
#
# COMPACT_ATOMS: atom_id res chain seq x y z
N MET A 1 17.79 0.21 -4.44
CA MET A 1 17.15 -0.66 -5.45
C MET A 1 16.52 0.22 -6.53
N PRO A 2 16.96 0.11 -7.79
CA PRO A 2 16.38 0.87 -8.92
C PRO A 2 14.88 0.60 -9.06
N ASN A 3 14.07 1.60 -9.42
CA ASN A 3 12.63 1.40 -9.62
C ASN A 3 12.31 0.68 -10.95
N VAL A 4 13.11 0.94 -11.98
CA VAL A 4 13.06 0.31 -13.31
C VAL A 4 14.32 -0.53 -13.50
N GLY A 5 14.20 -1.69 -14.17
CA GLY A 5 15.33 -2.62 -14.38
C GLY A 5 15.85 -3.34 -13.12
N GLY A 6 15.31 -3.02 -11.94
CA GLY A 6 15.67 -3.65 -10.68
C GLY A 6 14.88 -4.93 -10.36
N PRO A 7 14.98 -5.44 -9.12
CA PRO A 7 14.26 -6.63 -8.68
C PRO A 7 12.74 -6.49 -8.87
N LYS A 8 12.09 -7.58 -9.31
CA LYS A 8 10.62 -7.68 -9.39
C LYS A 8 9.99 -7.63 -7.99
N GLN A 9 8.70 -7.27 -7.90
CA GLN A 9 7.97 -7.14 -6.64
C GLN A 9 8.14 -8.36 -5.72
N LYS A 10 8.05 -9.60 -6.24
CA LYS A 10 8.21 -10.82 -5.43
C LYS A 10 9.52 -10.84 -4.63
N ARG A 11 10.65 -10.45 -5.25
CA ARG A 11 11.95 -10.36 -4.57
C ARG A 11 11.98 -9.25 -3.52
N ARG A 12 11.31 -8.12 -3.79
CA ARG A 12 11.20 -7.01 -2.83
C ARG A 12 10.30 -7.34 -1.64
N ALA A 13 9.22 -8.08 -1.88
CA ALA A 13 8.33 -8.60 -0.84
C ALA A 13 9.08 -9.57 0.08
N LEU A 14 9.94 -10.42 -0.48
CA LEU A 14 10.83 -11.27 0.32
C LEU A 14 11.79 -10.44 1.20
N LEU A 15 12.39 -9.37 0.69
CA LEU A 15 13.22 -8.49 1.52
C LEU A 15 12.40 -7.74 2.57
N SER A 16 11.18 -7.32 2.22
CA SER A 16 10.25 -6.68 3.15
C SER A 16 9.75 -7.64 4.23
N SER A 17 9.73 -8.96 3.99
CA SER A 17 9.36 -9.92 5.03
C SER A 17 10.43 -9.98 6.12
N VAL A 18 11.71 -9.85 5.78
CA VAL A 18 12.80 -9.71 6.76
C VAL A 18 12.62 -8.46 7.62
N VAL A 19 12.39 -7.30 6.99
CA VAL A 19 12.11 -6.05 7.71
C VAL A 19 10.89 -6.20 8.62
N THR A 20 9.84 -6.82 8.10
CA THR A 20 8.62 -7.10 8.89
C THR A 20 8.97 -7.95 10.10
N SER A 21 9.66 -9.07 9.93
CA SER A 21 10.06 -9.97 11.03
C SER A 21 10.87 -9.27 12.11
N VAL A 22 11.84 -8.43 11.73
CA VAL A 22 12.63 -7.64 12.70
C VAL A 22 11.73 -6.65 13.44
N LEU A 23 10.93 -5.87 12.71
CA LEU A 23 10.03 -4.87 13.30
C LEU A 23 8.94 -5.45 14.18
N THR A 24 8.63 -6.73 14.02
CA THR A 24 7.54 -7.41 14.72
C THR A 24 8.05 -8.48 15.68
N TYR A 25 9.36 -8.54 15.91
CA TYR A 25 9.94 -9.42 16.90
C TYR A 25 9.44 -9.04 18.30
N GLY A 26 8.89 -10.01 19.03
CA GLY A 26 8.30 -9.80 20.35
C GLY A 26 7.06 -8.90 20.36
N ILE A 27 6.44 -8.60 19.21
CA ILE A 27 5.38 -7.59 19.12
C ILE A 27 4.15 -7.88 19.98
N ALA A 28 3.86 -9.15 20.26
CA ALA A 28 2.77 -9.52 21.17
C ALA A 28 2.94 -8.94 22.59
N ILE A 29 4.18 -8.64 23.01
CA ILE A 29 4.51 -8.10 24.32
C ILE A 29 4.44 -6.56 24.30
N TRP A 30 4.94 -5.92 23.23
CA TRP A 30 5.08 -4.47 23.18
C TRP A 30 4.09 -3.75 22.26
N VAL A 31 3.11 -4.43 21.65
CA VAL A 31 2.14 -3.79 20.73
C VAL A 31 1.43 -2.59 21.35
N ASP A 32 1.18 -2.60 22.66
CA ASP A 32 0.56 -1.46 23.35
C ASP A 32 1.43 -0.21 23.26
N ALA A 33 2.76 -0.34 23.13
CA ALA A 33 3.65 0.78 22.87
C ALA A 33 3.40 1.44 21.50
N LEU A 34 2.79 0.77 20.52
CA LEU A 34 2.40 1.38 19.23
C LEU A 34 1.25 2.39 19.38
N THR A 35 0.48 2.34 20.47
CA THR A 35 -0.52 3.37 20.80
C THR A 35 0.14 4.70 21.13
N LEU A 36 1.39 4.66 21.62
CA LEU A 36 2.18 5.85 21.91
C LEU A 36 2.69 6.45 20.60
N GLN A 37 2.32 7.71 20.36
CA GLN A 37 2.71 8.45 19.16
C GLN A 37 4.24 8.45 18.93
N LYS A 38 5.05 8.50 20.01
CA LYS A 38 6.52 8.45 19.94
C LYS A 38 7.04 7.16 19.30
N SER A 39 6.49 6.01 19.66
CA SER A 39 6.89 4.71 19.11
C SER A 39 6.39 4.53 17.68
N GLN A 40 5.14 4.94 17.42
CA GLN A 40 4.55 4.90 16.08
C GLN A 40 5.40 5.71 15.07
N ARG A 41 5.88 6.90 15.46
CA ARG A 41 6.76 7.75 14.65
C ARG A 41 8.12 7.12 14.33
N LYS A 42 8.55 6.08 15.05
CA LYS A 42 9.77 5.33 14.76
C LYS A 42 9.50 4.13 13.84
N VAL A 43 8.42 3.39 14.08
CA VAL A 43 8.13 2.14 13.38
C VAL A 43 7.45 2.38 12.02
N ALA A 44 6.45 3.27 11.97
CA ALA A 44 5.65 3.48 10.77
C ALA A 44 6.46 3.95 9.55
N PRO A 45 7.46 4.87 9.67
CA PRO A 45 8.27 5.27 8.52
C PRO A 45 9.08 4.12 7.91
N VAL A 46 9.62 3.21 8.75
CA VAL A 46 10.41 2.06 8.29
C VAL A 46 9.51 1.05 7.59
N TYR A 47 8.37 0.74 8.20
CA TYR A 47 7.39 -0.18 7.61
C TYR A 47 6.80 0.36 6.29
N ARG A 48 6.43 1.64 6.27
CA ARG A 48 6.00 2.32 5.05
C ARG A 48 7.09 2.30 3.97
N LEU A 49 8.36 2.50 4.34
CA LEU A 49 9.47 2.44 3.39
C LEU A 49 9.56 1.05 2.74
N SER A 50 9.37 -0.03 3.50
CA SER A 50 9.38 -1.38 2.91
C SER A 50 8.22 -1.58 1.94
N ALA A 51 7.01 -1.10 2.26
CA ALA A 51 5.86 -1.11 1.35
C ALA A 51 6.07 -0.28 0.07
N LEU A 52 6.68 0.91 0.20
CA LEU A 52 7.09 1.74 -0.95
C LEU A 52 8.08 0.99 -1.84
N ARG A 53 9.02 0.25 -1.25
CA ARG A 53 9.98 -0.53 -2.02
C ARG A 53 9.34 -1.72 -2.72
N ILE A 54 8.41 -2.44 -2.09
CA ILE A 54 7.66 -3.54 -2.72
C ILE A 54 7.08 -3.09 -4.06
N THR A 55 6.43 -1.92 -4.08
CA THR A 55 5.67 -1.40 -5.21
C THR A 55 6.49 -0.50 -6.14
N SER A 56 7.71 -0.12 -5.75
CA SER A 56 8.48 0.95 -6.40
C SER A 56 7.74 2.29 -6.42
N ALA A 57 6.88 2.55 -5.43
CA ALA A 57 6.10 3.77 -5.32
C ALA A 57 6.95 5.02 -5.04
N PHE A 58 6.44 6.17 -5.43
CA PHE A 58 7.00 7.47 -5.07
C PHE A 58 6.95 7.68 -3.55
N ARG A 59 7.97 8.34 -2.99
CA ARG A 59 8.10 8.57 -1.54
C ARG A 59 6.98 9.39 -0.90
N THR A 60 6.09 9.97 -1.69
CA THR A 60 4.99 10.85 -1.30
C THR A 60 3.67 10.10 -1.16
N VAL A 61 3.58 8.85 -1.65
CA VAL A 61 2.39 7.99 -1.53
C VAL A 61 2.10 7.72 -0.06
N SER A 62 0.87 7.96 0.40
CA SER A 62 0.49 7.73 1.81
C SER A 62 0.69 6.28 2.24
N GLU A 63 0.87 6.04 3.54
CA GLU A 63 0.95 4.68 4.10
C GLU A 63 -0.24 3.82 3.69
N ASP A 64 -1.46 4.34 3.85
CA ASP A 64 -2.70 3.60 3.56
C ASP A 64 -2.74 3.13 2.11
N ALA A 65 -2.55 4.05 1.16
CA ALA A 65 -2.49 3.73 -0.27
C ALA A 65 -1.40 2.72 -0.61
N VAL A 66 -0.17 2.90 -0.09
CA VAL A 66 0.92 1.98 -0.45
C VAL A 66 0.73 0.60 0.16
N CYS A 67 0.18 0.49 1.37
CA CYS A 67 -0.16 -0.80 1.98
C CYS A 67 -1.21 -1.55 1.15
N VAL A 68 -2.26 -0.86 0.68
CA VAL A 68 -3.24 -1.44 -0.24
C VAL A 68 -2.57 -1.90 -1.54
N ILE A 69 -1.84 -1.03 -2.23
CA ILE A 69 -1.19 -1.36 -3.51
C ILE A 69 -0.21 -2.54 -3.34
N ALA A 70 0.56 -2.54 -2.26
CA ALA A 70 1.54 -3.59 -1.95
C ALA A 70 0.92 -4.93 -1.55
N GLY A 71 -0.35 -4.96 -1.15
CA GLY A 71 -0.99 -6.17 -0.62
C GLY A 71 -0.55 -6.51 0.80
N VAL A 72 -0.20 -5.52 1.61
CA VAL A 72 0.28 -5.72 3.00
C VAL A 72 -0.64 -5.03 3.99
N LEU A 73 -0.79 -5.60 5.18
CA LEU A 73 -1.50 -4.94 6.27
C LEU A 73 -0.65 -3.77 6.80
N PRO A 74 -1.24 -2.64 7.22
CA PRO A 74 -0.53 -1.65 8.01
C PRO A 74 0.02 -2.27 9.30
N ILE A 75 1.13 -1.72 9.80
CA ILE A 75 1.86 -2.32 10.93
C ILE A 75 0.99 -2.50 12.18
N GLY A 76 0.09 -1.56 12.47
CA GLY A 76 -0.81 -1.66 13.63
C GLY A 76 -1.80 -2.83 13.52
N VAL A 77 -2.35 -3.08 12.32
CA VAL A 77 -3.27 -4.20 12.09
C VAL A 77 -2.52 -5.53 12.19
N LEU A 78 -1.32 -5.60 11.60
CA LEU A 78 -0.44 -6.77 11.66
C LEU A 78 0.04 -7.07 13.09
N ALA A 79 0.34 -6.03 13.86
CA ALA A 79 0.75 -6.16 15.26
C ALA A 79 -0.35 -6.81 16.10
N GLU A 80 -1.59 -6.37 15.90
CA GLU A 80 -2.75 -6.95 16.58
C GLU A 80 -3.01 -8.39 16.15
N GLU A 81 -2.90 -8.70 14.85
CA GLU A 81 -3.01 -10.08 14.34
C GLU A 81 -2.04 -11.00 15.08
N ARG A 82 -0.78 -10.57 15.22
CA ARG A 82 0.26 -11.33 15.94
C ARG A 82 0.01 -11.43 17.44
N ARG A 83 -0.50 -10.37 18.07
CA ARG A 83 -0.89 -10.40 19.49
C ARG A 83 -2.02 -11.41 19.72
N SER A 84 -3.07 -11.38 18.90
CA SER A 84 -4.21 -12.28 19.04
C SER A 84 -3.76 -13.73 18.89
N LEU A 85 -2.97 -14.03 17.85
CA LEU A 85 -2.40 -15.36 17.64
C LEU A 85 -1.56 -15.84 18.81
N TYR A 86 -0.73 -14.97 19.40
CA TYR A 86 0.09 -15.32 20.57
C TYR A 86 -0.76 -15.64 21.80
N ARG A 87 -1.77 -14.81 22.11
CA ARG A 87 -2.64 -14.97 23.28
C ARG A 87 -3.55 -16.19 23.18
N ARG A 88 -4.08 -16.46 21.98
CA ARG A 88 -4.99 -17.59 21.74
C ARG A 88 -4.25 -18.93 21.59
N ARG A 89 -2.93 -18.90 21.43
CA ARG A 89 -2.11 -20.11 21.33
C ARG A 89 -2.20 -20.93 22.62
N GLY A 90 -2.79 -22.11 22.54
CA GLY A 90 -2.96 -23.04 23.67
C GLY A 90 -4.23 -22.87 24.49
N SER A 91 -5.08 -21.87 24.18
CA SER A 91 -6.40 -21.68 24.82
C SER A 91 -7.58 -22.03 23.90
N THR A 92 -7.31 -22.30 22.62
CA THR A 92 -8.34 -22.65 21.63
C THR A 92 -8.32 -24.14 21.32
N SER A 93 -9.48 -24.71 21.01
CA SER A 93 -9.63 -26.06 20.47
C SER A 93 -9.35 -26.15 18.96
N MET A 94 -9.27 -25.00 18.28
CA MET A 94 -9.00 -24.91 16.84
C MET A 94 -7.58 -25.33 16.50
N SER A 95 -7.39 -25.87 15.30
CA SER A 95 -6.05 -26.09 14.75
C SER A 95 -5.32 -24.75 14.54
N ALA A 96 -3.99 -24.81 14.46
CA ALA A 96 -3.17 -23.63 14.24
C ALA A 96 -3.48 -22.92 12.90
N GLU A 97 -3.87 -23.67 11.86
CA GLU A 97 -4.19 -23.10 10.55
C GLU A 97 -5.59 -22.47 10.48
N GLU A 98 -6.58 -23.08 11.15
CA GLU A 98 -7.91 -22.47 11.28
C GLU A 98 -7.81 -21.16 12.06
N LEU A 99 -7.04 -21.14 13.16
CA LEU A 99 -6.83 -19.94 13.95
C LEU A 99 -6.15 -18.82 13.13
N LYS A 100 -5.10 -19.15 12.36
CA LYS A 100 -4.45 -18.16 11.47
C LYS A 100 -5.42 -17.61 10.42
N THR A 101 -6.25 -18.47 9.85
CA THR A 101 -7.22 -18.08 8.81
C THR A 101 -8.28 -17.14 9.38
N GLU A 102 -8.84 -17.47 10.54
CA GLU A 102 -9.81 -16.65 11.25
C GLU A 102 -9.23 -15.27 11.63
N GLU A 103 -8.04 -15.25 12.21
CA GLU A 103 -7.36 -14.01 12.59
C GLU A 103 -7.00 -13.15 11.38
N ARG A 104 -6.62 -13.80 10.28
CA ARG A 104 -6.36 -13.11 9.01
C ARG A 104 -7.61 -12.44 8.46
N GLN A 105 -8.75 -13.13 8.47
CA GLN A 105 -10.04 -12.57 8.05
C GLN A 105 -10.44 -11.38 8.95
N SER A 106 -10.31 -11.54 10.27
CA SER A 106 -10.58 -10.48 11.24
C SER A 106 -9.69 -9.25 11.01
N SER A 107 -8.42 -9.47 10.72
CA SER A 107 -7.44 -8.41 10.42
C SER A 107 -7.73 -7.69 9.11
N LEU A 108 -8.14 -8.41 8.06
CA LEU A 108 -8.60 -7.81 6.80
C LEU A 108 -9.86 -6.98 7.00
N LYS A 109 -10.79 -7.42 7.86
CA LYS A 109 -12.02 -6.68 8.18
C LYS A 109 -11.71 -5.37 8.90
N ARG A 110 -10.83 -5.40 9.91
CA ARG A 110 -10.32 -4.18 10.59
C ARG A 110 -9.59 -3.26 9.63
N TRP A 111 -8.80 -3.82 8.71
CA TRP A 111 -8.12 -3.01 7.71
C TRP A 111 -9.09 -2.35 6.73
N GLN A 112 -10.09 -3.10 6.24
CA GLN A 112 -11.13 -2.57 5.36
C GLN A 112 -11.87 -1.38 5.98
N GLN A 113 -12.26 -1.46 7.26
CA GLN A 113 -12.90 -0.36 7.98
C GLN A 113 -12.04 0.91 8.01
N SER A 114 -10.75 0.75 8.33
CA SER A 114 -9.80 1.88 8.32
C SER A 114 -9.59 2.44 6.91
N TRP A 115 -9.56 1.59 5.90
CA TRP A 115 -9.42 2.00 4.50
C TRP A 115 -10.64 2.77 3.98
N ASP A 116 -11.84 2.33 4.36
CA ASP A 116 -13.10 3.03 4.06
C ASP A 116 -13.13 4.41 4.72
N ALA A 117 -12.70 4.52 5.98
CA ALA A 117 -12.68 5.77 6.74
C ALA A 117 -11.52 6.72 6.39
N SER A 118 -10.46 6.24 5.75
CA SER A 118 -9.27 7.07 5.47
C SER A 118 -9.56 8.15 4.43
N ILE A 119 -9.15 9.39 4.75
CA ILE A 119 -9.14 10.52 3.80
C ILE A 119 -7.90 10.49 2.88
N LYS A 120 -6.92 9.63 3.14
CA LYS A 120 -5.69 9.52 2.35
C LYS A 120 -5.87 8.50 1.23
N GLY A 121 -5.13 8.67 0.14
CA GLY A 121 -5.14 7.70 -0.96
C GLY A 121 -6.48 7.56 -1.69
N ARG A 122 -7.32 8.61 -1.72
CA ARG A 122 -8.68 8.52 -2.30
C ARG A 122 -8.72 8.16 -3.77
N TRP A 123 -7.71 8.55 -4.54
CA TRP A 123 -7.51 8.03 -5.89
C TRP A 123 -7.35 6.49 -5.89
N THR A 124 -6.44 5.96 -5.07
CA THR A 124 -6.25 4.52 -4.92
C THR A 124 -7.53 3.82 -4.43
N TYR A 125 -8.31 4.44 -3.55
CA TYR A 125 -9.58 3.87 -3.07
C TYR A 125 -10.62 3.75 -4.18
N ARG A 126 -10.70 4.77 -5.04
CA ARG A 126 -11.59 4.73 -6.21
C ARG A 126 -11.29 3.51 -7.09
N LEU A 127 -10.00 3.15 -7.23
CA LEU A 127 -9.57 2.00 -8.03
C LEU A 127 -9.63 0.66 -7.25
N ILE A 128 -9.35 0.71 -5.94
CA ILE A 128 -9.19 -0.45 -5.07
C ILE A 128 -9.94 -0.20 -3.74
N SER A 129 -11.26 -0.31 -3.78
CA SER A 129 -12.10 -0.11 -2.59
C SER A 129 -12.17 -1.35 -1.69
N LYS A 130 -12.05 -2.55 -2.27
CA LYS A 130 -12.13 -3.83 -1.54
C LYS A 130 -10.75 -4.47 -1.37
N VAL A 131 -10.21 -4.36 -0.16
CA VAL A 131 -8.87 -4.85 0.20
C VAL A 131 -8.76 -6.35 0.01
N ASP A 132 -9.75 -7.12 0.49
CA ASP A 132 -9.73 -8.59 0.42
C ASP A 132 -9.64 -9.09 -1.03
N ARG A 133 -10.51 -8.57 -1.91
CA ARG A 133 -10.50 -8.88 -3.35
C ARG A 133 -9.15 -8.54 -3.99
N TRP A 134 -8.55 -7.41 -3.61
CA TRP A 134 -7.24 -7.02 -4.10
C TRP A 134 -6.17 -8.00 -3.63
N PHE A 135 -6.16 -8.38 -2.35
CA PHE A 135 -5.12 -9.24 -1.77
C PHE A 135 -5.16 -10.67 -2.32
N ASN A 136 -6.35 -11.16 -2.67
CA ASN A 136 -6.56 -12.54 -3.15
C ASN A 136 -6.58 -12.69 -4.68
N ARG A 137 -6.12 -11.70 -5.44
CA ARG A 137 -6.13 -11.76 -6.92
C ARG A 137 -5.01 -12.66 -7.49
N ASN A 138 -5.30 -13.34 -8.60
CA ASN A 138 -4.34 -14.23 -9.28
C ASN A 138 -3.10 -13.49 -9.82
N HIS A 139 -3.25 -12.23 -10.26
CA HIS A 139 -2.16 -11.37 -10.74
C HIS A 139 -1.83 -10.28 -9.72
N SER A 140 -1.15 -10.68 -8.64
CA SER A 140 -0.80 -9.76 -7.54
C SER A 140 0.38 -8.83 -7.83
N ALA A 141 1.09 -9.05 -8.94
CA ALA A 141 2.31 -8.32 -9.27
C ALA A 141 2.03 -6.89 -9.77
N VAL A 142 2.49 -5.87 -9.05
CA VAL A 142 2.57 -4.48 -9.49
C VAL A 142 4.02 -4.11 -9.84
N ASN A 143 4.18 -3.26 -10.85
CA ASN A 143 5.47 -2.71 -11.26
C ASN A 143 5.49 -1.19 -11.05
N TYR A 144 6.60 -0.54 -11.41
CA TYR A 144 6.77 0.91 -11.25
C TYR A 144 5.67 1.73 -11.95
N TYR A 145 5.33 1.39 -13.19
CA TYR A 145 4.35 2.13 -13.99
C TYR A 145 2.92 1.89 -13.49
N LEU A 146 2.55 0.64 -13.22
CA LEU A 146 1.24 0.31 -12.64
C LEU A 146 1.07 0.96 -11.26
N THR A 147 2.14 1.04 -10.46
CA THR A 147 2.07 1.71 -9.16
C THR A 147 1.84 3.21 -9.29
N GLN A 148 2.38 3.87 -10.32
CA GLN A 148 2.07 5.29 -10.59
C GLN A 148 0.60 5.48 -10.93
N MET A 149 0.05 4.61 -11.78
CA MET A 149 -1.39 4.60 -12.10
C MET A 149 -2.24 4.40 -10.84
N LEU A 150 -1.96 3.36 -10.05
CA LEU A 150 -2.78 3.02 -8.88
C LEU A 150 -2.66 4.04 -7.75
N SER A 151 -1.50 4.66 -7.58
CA SER A 151 -1.28 5.66 -6.54
C SER A 151 -1.71 7.06 -6.95
N GLY A 152 -1.76 7.35 -8.25
CA GLY A 152 -1.93 8.72 -8.75
C GLY A 152 -0.69 9.58 -8.58
N HIS A 153 0.41 8.98 -8.12
CA HIS A 153 1.68 9.64 -7.89
C HIS A 153 2.69 9.12 -8.90
N GLY A 154 3.04 9.95 -9.87
CA GLY A 154 3.89 9.54 -10.99
C GLY A 154 4.27 10.71 -11.88
N CYS A 155 4.76 10.39 -13.06
CA CYS A 155 5.15 11.37 -14.08
C CYS A 155 3.93 12.00 -14.77
N PHE A 156 2.92 12.44 -14.01
CA PHE A 156 1.78 13.22 -14.49
C PHE A 156 2.10 14.70 -14.28
N ARG A 157 1.81 15.57 -15.25
CA ARG A 157 2.17 17.00 -15.14
C ARG A 157 1.57 17.66 -13.91
N ALA A 158 0.32 17.33 -13.54
CA ALA A 158 -0.29 17.86 -12.32
C ALA A 158 0.47 17.46 -11.04
N TYR A 159 1.01 16.24 -11.00
CA TYR A 159 1.82 15.77 -9.89
C TYR A 159 3.21 16.42 -9.90
N LEU A 160 3.87 16.51 -11.06
CA LEU A 160 5.21 17.11 -11.20
C LEU A 160 5.21 18.61 -10.90
N TYR A 161 4.17 19.33 -11.33
CA TYR A 161 3.95 20.75 -11.04
C TYR A 161 3.92 21.02 -9.53
N LYS A 162 3.26 20.17 -8.73
CA LYS A 162 3.24 20.27 -7.26
C LYS A 162 4.64 20.27 -6.63
N PHE A 163 5.61 19.64 -7.28
CA PHE A 163 7.00 19.57 -6.84
C PHE A 163 7.94 20.49 -7.64
N LYS A 164 7.39 21.38 -8.47
CA LYS A 164 8.13 22.36 -9.29
C LYS A 164 9.08 21.71 -10.31
N TYR A 165 8.74 20.54 -10.81
CA TYR A 165 9.45 19.89 -11.93
C TYR A 165 8.84 20.22 -13.30
N GLU A 166 7.65 20.79 -13.31
CA GLU A 166 6.93 21.25 -14.50
C GLU A 166 6.38 22.65 -14.22
N ASP A 167 6.33 23.49 -15.26
CA ASP A 167 5.85 24.88 -15.14
C ASP A 167 4.31 24.98 -15.15
N SER A 168 3.62 23.94 -15.62
CA SER A 168 2.15 23.89 -15.67
C SER A 168 1.62 22.47 -15.36
N PRO A 169 0.51 22.35 -14.62
CA PRO A 169 -0.15 21.07 -14.36
C PRO A 169 -0.99 20.55 -15.53
N GLU A 170 -1.14 21.35 -16.59
CA GLU A 170 -2.06 21.07 -17.71
C GLU A 170 -1.52 20.02 -18.66
N CYS A 171 -2.42 19.27 -19.29
CA CYS A 171 -2.12 18.34 -20.35
C CYS A 171 -1.66 19.09 -21.61
N LEU A 172 -0.63 18.55 -22.26
CA LEU A 172 -0.11 19.13 -23.51
C LEU A 172 -1.07 18.99 -24.70
N THR A 173 -2.02 18.05 -24.62
CA THR A 173 -2.97 17.76 -25.71
C THR A 173 -4.36 18.31 -25.40
N CYS A 174 -4.77 18.32 -24.13
CA CYS A 174 -6.09 18.78 -23.70
C CYS A 174 -6.00 20.16 -23.06
N SER A 175 -6.32 21.20 -23.83
CA SER A 175 -6.27 22.60 -23.38
C SER A 175 -7.11 22.82 -22.12
N GLY A 176 -6.52 23.44 -21.09
CA GLY A 176 -7.19 23.78 -19.83
C GLY A 176 -7.47 22.59 -18.89
N VAL A 177 -7.05 21.37 -19.25
CA VAL A 177 -7.29 20.16 -18.44
C VAL A 177 -6.03 19.78 -17.68
N LYS A 178 -6.13 19.56 -16.37
CA LYS A 178 -5.00 19.05 -15.56
C LYS A 178 -4.65 17.62 -15.96
N GLU A 179 -3.38 17.34 -16.18
CA GLU A 179 -2.90 15.98 -16.43
C GLU A 179 -2.61 15.28 -15.10
N ASP A 180 -3.64 14.71 -14.49
CA ASP A 180 -3.52 13.76 -13.39
C ASP A 180 -3.67 12.32 -13.89
N ALA A 181 -3.61 11.34 -12.97
CA ALA A 181 -3.78 9.94 -13.34
C ALA A 181 -5.17 9.63 -13.90
N GLU A 182 -6.22 10.30 -13.44
CA GLU A 182 -7.57 10.06 -13.97
C GLU A 182 -7.64 10.48 -15.43
N HIS A 183 -7.20 11.69 -15.73
CA HIS A 183 -7.16 12.19 -17.08
C HIS A 183 -6.26 11.32 -17.95
N ALA A 184 -5.03 11.05 -17.52
CA ALA A 184 -4.06 10.28 -18.29
C ALA A 184 -4.57 8.87 -18.65
N PHE A 185 -5.23 8.17 -17.74
CA PHE A 185 -5.63 6.78 -17.98
C PHE A 185 -7.06 6.60 -18.48
N PHE A 186 -7.95 7.58 -18.33
CA PHE A 186 -9.38 7.40 -18.65
C PHE A 186 -9.94 8.42 -19.65
N ALA A 187 -9.26 9.54 -19.90
CA ALA A 187 -9.85 10.63 -20.70
C ALA A 187 -8.93 11.20 -21.79
N CYS A 188 -7.61 11.18 -21.60
CA CYS A 188 -6.67 11.90 -22.46
C CYS A 188 -6.54 11.26 -23.86
N PRO A 189 -6.94 11.94 -24.94
CA PRO A 189 -6.92 11.39 -26.30
C PRO A 189 -5.53 10.94 -26.76
N ARG A 190 -4.47 11.53 -26.19
CA ARG A 190 -3.08 11.11 -26.40
C ARG A 190 -2.85 9.61 -26.18
N PHE A 191 -3.66 8.99 -25.32
CA PHE A 191 -3.55 7.59 -24.93
C PHE A 191 -4.72 6.73 -25.40
N ASP A 192 -5.52 7.17 -26.37
CA ASP A 192 -6.67 6.40 -26.86
C ASP A 192 -6.24 5.05 -27.46
N THR A 193 -5.15 5.03 -28.23
CA THR A 193 -4.66 3.83 -28.93
C THR A 193 -4.09 2.76 -28.00
N GLN A 194 -3.75 3.10 -26.76
CA GLN A 194 -3.27 2.15 -25.76
C GLN A 194 -4.39 1.70 -24.81
N ARG A 195 -5.55 2.38 -24.84
CA ARG A 195 -6.73 2.03 -24.03
C ARG A 195 -7.63 0.99 -24.71
N TRP A 196 -7.68 1.02 -26.03
CA TRP A 196 -8.52 0.18 -26.90
C TRP A 196 -7.66 -0.52 -27.93
#